data_AF-A0A0A7PRY0-F1
#
_entry.id   AF-A0A0A7PRY0-F1
#
_cell.length_a   1.000
_cell.length_b   1.000
_cell.length_c   1.000
_cell.angle_alpha   90.00
_cell.angle_beta   90.00
_cell.angle_gamma   90.00
#
_symmetry.space_group_name_H-M   'P 1'
#
loop_
_entity.id
_entity.type
_entity.pdbx_description
1 polymer ?
#
loop_
_entity_poly.entity_id
_entity_poly.type
_entity_poly.pdbx_seq_one_letter_code
_entity_poly.pdbx_strand_id
1 'polypeptide(L)'
;MRWTIPAALLLLAACSGGQDDESSPEASSNVGPLQKAERPAPAEMSPADTETEAPTKADDTIDVRTIPAAIRGRWALDATDCPKRPGTDLTVLTIDGANLRFHESHGELARVRESGAGRIVADYRFSGEGEEWDRRMRLDLADGGKTLIRRDEGEGAAAGPMRYTRCV
;
A
#
# COMPACT_ATOMS: atom_id res chain seq x y z
N MET A 1 55.89 27.96 -15.78
CA MET A 1 54.79 28.90 -16.09
C MET A 1 53.72 28.73 -15.01
N ARG A 2 53.52 29.76 -14.17
CA ARG A 2 52.43 29.78 -13.18
C ARG A 2 51.18 30.23 -13.91
N TRP A 3 50.10 29.45 -13.90
CA TRP A 3 48.83 29.91 -14.45
C TRP A 3 47.78 30.02 -13.35
N THR A 4 47.32 31.26 -13.20
CA THR A 4 46.34 31.78 -12.26
C THR A 4 44.91 31.42 -12.68
N ILE A 5 44.11 30.97 -11.73
CA ILE A 5 42.65 30.88 -11.80
C ILE A 5 42.04 32.29 -11.72
N PRO A 6 40.96 32.59 -12.44
CA PRO A 6 39.96 33.52 -11.94
C PRO A 6 38.58 32.86 -11.78
N ALA A 7 37.94 33.23 -10.68
CA ALA A 7 36.62 32.83 -10.22
C ALA A 7 35.52 33.80 -10.68
N ALA A 8 34.27 33.38 -10.45
CA ALA A 8 32.99 34.12 -10.47
C ALA A 8 32.31 34.22 -11.85
N LEU A 9 30.99 34.05 -12.00
CA LEU A 9 29.86 34.41 -11.15
C LEU A 9 28.69 33.40 -11.30
N LEU A 10 28.08 33.02 -10.18
CA LEU A 10 26.78 32.32 -10.11
C LEU A 10 25.66 33.37 -10.00
N LEU A 11 24.69 33.33 -10.91
CA LEU A 11 23.45 34.10 -10.83
C LEU A 11 22.34 33.19 -10.28
N LEU A 12 21.93 33.42 -9.03
CA LEU A 12 20.73 32.81 -8.46
C LEU A 12 19.50 33.64 -8.85
N ALA A 13 18.59 33.05 -9.60
CA ALA A 13 17.23 33.56 -9.80
C ALA A 13 16.38 33.24 -8.56
N ALA A 14 16.08 34.25 -7.75
CA ALA A 14 15.08 34.17 -6.69
C ALA A 14 13.71 34.54 -7.27
N CYS A 15 12.80 33.56 -7.32
CA CYS A 15 11.40 33.78 -7.68
C CYS A 15 10.65 34.33 -6.46
N SER A 16 10.00 35.47 -6.65
CA SER A 16 9.29 36.24 -5.64
C SER A 16 7.80 35.89 -5.60
N GLY A 17 7.28 35.66 -4.40
CA GLY A 17 5.93 36.05 -3.97
C GLY A 17 4.75 35.15 -4.36
N GLY A 18 4.39 34.22 -3.47
CA GLY A 18 3.08 33.55 -3.45
C GLY A 18 2.24 34.11 -2.30
N GLN A 19 0.97 34.43 -2.60
CA GLN A 19 -0.02 35.11 -1.77
C GLN A 19 -0.53 34.19 -0.64
N ASP A 20 -0.52 34.69 0.60
CA ASP A 20 -1.16 34.03 1.75
C ASP A 20 -2.63 34.46 1.83
N ASP A 21 -3.55 33.57 1.46
CA ASP A 21 -4.99 33.75 1.74
C ASP A 21 -5.27 33.24 3.16
N GLU A 22 -5.40 34.18 4.09
CA GLU A 22 -5.96 33.98 5.42
C GLU A 22 -7.46 33.69 5.30
N SER A 23 -7.91 32.56 5.83
CA SER A 23 -9.33 32.30 6.04
C SER A 23 -9.53 31.61 7.38
N SER A 24 -10.07 32.36 8.32
CA SER A 24 -10.84 31.86 9.47
C SER A 24 -12.19 32.58 9.44
N PRO A 25 -13.30 31.93 9.81
CA PRO A 25 -13.66 32.02 11.22
C PRO A 25 -14.28 30.74 11.82
N GLU A 26 -13.84 30.50 13.05
CA GLU A 26 -14.58 30.14 14.29
C GLU A 26 -15.85 29.26 14.32
N ALA A 27 -15.85 28.52 15.44
CA ALA A 27 -16.98 28.19 16.33
C ALA A 27 -17.81 26.93 16.04
N SER A 28 -17.56 25.91 16.86
CA SER A 28 -18.67 25.08 17.36
C SER A 28 -18.44 24.73 18.83
N SER A 29 -19.23 25.36 19.69
CA SER A 29 -19.52 24.87 21.02
C SER A 29 -20.98 25.18 21.27
N ASN A 30 -21.79 24.13 21.32
CA ASN A 30 -23.05 24.19 22.05
C ASN A 30 -23.38 22.80 22.60
N VAL A 31 -23.32 22.70 23.92
CA VAL A 31 -23.84 21.59 24.72
C VAL A 31 -25.25 21.97 25.16
N GLY A 32 -26.22 21.07 24.99
CA GLY A 32 -27.59 21.21 25.51
C GLY A 32 -28.21 19.83 25.80
N PRO A 33 -29.19 19.73 26.72
CA PRO A 33 -29.28 18.59 27.62
C PRO A 33 -30.39 17.55 27.31
N LEU A 34 -30.18 16.36 27.89
CA LEU A 34 -31.10 15.25 28.21
C LEU A 34 -32.61 15.49 28.01
N GLN A 35 -33.31 14.57 27.33
CA GLN A 35 -34.64 14.10 27.75
C GLN A 35 -34.86 12.59 27.49
N LYS A 36 -35.36 11.94 28.54
CA LYS A 36 -35.76 10.54 28.67
C LYS A 36 -37.20 10.37 28.18
N ALA A 37 -37.51 9.28 27.47
CA ALA A 37 -38.87 8.76 27.40
C ALA A 37 -38.88 7.24 27.18
N GLU A 38 -39.73 6.58 27.95
CA GLU A 38 -39.81 5.15 28.21
C GLU A 38 -40.64 4.40 27.14
N ARG A 39 -40.48 3.07 27.13
CA ARG A 39 -41.03 2.06 26.21
C ARG A 39 -42.58 1.94 26.32
N PRO A 40 -43.26 1.37 25.30
CA PRO A 40 -43.77 0.01 25.50
C PRO A 40 -43.66 -0.90 24.24
N ALA A 41 -43.48 -2.20 24.49
CA ALA A 41 -43.84 -3.32 23.60
C ALA A 41 -45.27 -3.80 24.01
N PRO A 42 -45.95 -4.78 23.37
CA PRO A 42 -45.49 -5.74 22.36
C PRO A 42 -46.50 -6.05 21.22
N ALA A 43 -46.06 -6.75 20.17
CA ALA A 43 -46.95 -7.61 19.38
C ALA A 43 -46.18 -8.77 18.75
N GLU A 44 -46.88 -9.89 18.69
CA GLU A 44 -46.45 -11.29 18.58
C GLU A 44 -46.34 -11.81 17.13
N MET A 45 -45.59 -12.92 17.01
CA MET A 45 -45.68 -14.02 16.02
C MET A 45 -45.14 -13.87 14.58
N SER A 46 -44.03 -14.59 14.35
CA SER A 46 -43.75 -15.62 13.32
C SER A 46 -44.19 -15.42 11.86
N PRO A 47 -43.32 -15.79 10.89
CA PRO A 47 -43.20 -17.21 10.56
C PRO A 47 -41.77 -17.75 10.57
N ALA A 48 -41.70 -19.08 10.71
CA ALA A 48 -40.52 -19.87 10.47
C ALA A 48 -40.09 -19.72 9.00
N ASP A 49 -38.96 -19.09 8.77
CA ASP A 49 -38.22 -19.21 7.53
C ASP A 49 -37.05 -20.16 7.78
N THR A 50 -37.22 -21.36 7.22
CA THR A 50 -36.20 -22.17 6.57
C THR A 50 -34.77 -21.89 7.02
N GLU A 51 -34.21 -22.85 7.75
CA GLU A 51 -32.78 -23.04 7.96
C GLU A 51 -32.07 -23.12 6.59
N THR A 52 -31.81 -21.94 6.02
CA THR A 52 -30.75 -21.74 5.05
C THR A 52 -29.48 -21.79 5.87
N GLU A 53 -28.79 -22.90 5.74
CA GLU A 53 -27.40 -23.08 6.12
C GLU A 53 -26.63 -21.84 5.66
N ALA A 54 -26.37 -20.91 6.59
CA ALA A 54 -25.60 -19.73 6.30
C ALA A 54 -24.22 -20.22 5.87
N PRO A 55 -23.70 -19.79 4.70
CA PRO A 55 -22.33 -20.12 4.35
C PRO A 55 -21.48 -19.57 5.48
N THR A 56 -20.65 -20.43 6.09
CA THR A 56 -19.63 -20.02 7.04
C THR A 56 -18.91 -18.83 6.41
N LYS A 57 -19.18 -17.63 6.95
CA LYS A 57 -18.46 -16.42 6.58
C LYS A 57 -17.01 -16.75 6.89
N ALA A 58 -16.21 -17.00 5.86
CA ALA A 58 -14.78 -17.15 6.02
C ALA A 58 -14.33 -15.96 6.85
N ASP A 59 -13.69 -16.26 7.97
CA ASP A 59 -13.19 -15.24 8.89
C ASP A 59 -12.06 -14.51 8.17
N ASP A 60 -12.45 -13.51 7.37
CA ASP A 60 -11.59 -12.65 6.58
C ASP A 60 -10.99 -11.59 7.53
N THR A 61 -10.47 -12.04 8.68
CA THR A 61 -9.70 -11.18 9.57
C THR A 61 -8.41 -10.85 8.84
N ILE A 62 -8.42 -9.72 8.15
CA ILE A 62 -7.22 -9.13 7.59
C ILE A 62 -6.31 -8.78 8.76
N ASP A 63 -5.25 -9.57 8.94
CA ASP A 63 -4.19 -9.21 9.87
C ASP A 63 -3.49 -7.95 9.34
N VAL A 64 -3.83 -6.81 9.93
CA VAL A 64 -3.27 -5.50 9.60
C VAL A 64 -1.78 -5.37 9.93
N ARG A 65 -1.13 -6.44 10.42
CA ARG A 65 0.31 -6.48 10.69
C ARG A 65 1.09 -7.26 9.64
N THR A 66 0.42 -7.98 8.73
CA THR A 66 1.07 -8.78 7.68
C THR A 66 0.52 -8.46 6.29
N ILE A 67 1.27 -8.84 5.26
CA ILE A 67 0.80 -8.75 3.87
C ILE A 67 -0.37 -9.73 3.69
N PRO A 68 -1.52 -9.33 3.11
CA PRO A 68 -2.67 -10.21 2.91
C PRO A 68 -2.31 -11.52 2.21
N ALA A 69 -2.88 -12.65 2.68
CA ALA A 69 -2.57 -13.98 2.16
C ALA A 69 -2.79 -14.09 0.65
N ALA A 70 -3.81 -13.44 0.10
CA ALA A 70 -4.09 -13.48 -1.34
C ALA A 70 -3.02 -12.77 -2.19
N ILE A 71 -2.22 -11.85 -1.62
CA ILE A 71 -1.14 -11.12 -2.32
C ILE A 71 0.18 -11.91 -2.28
N ARG A 72 0.36 -12.77 -1.28
CA ARG A 72 1.57 -13.59 -1.12
C ARG A 72 1.77 -14.56 -2.30
N GLY A 73 3.00 -15.01 -2.47
CA GLY A 73 3.39 -15.94 -3.51
C GLY A 73 4.46 -15.37 -4.45
N ARG A 74 4.60 -16.02 -5.60
CA ARG A 74 5.62 -15.70 -6.60
C ARG A 74 4.97 -15.08 -7.84
N TRP A 75 5.51 -13.97 -8.29
CA TRP A 75 4.99 -13.12 -9.34
C TRP A 75 6.11 -12.76 -10.31
N ALA A 76 5.86 -12.63 -11.62
CA ALA A 76 6.90 -12.29 -12.58
C ALA A 76 6.44 -11.19 -13.56
N LEU A 77 7.31 -10.22 -13.88
CA LEU A 77 7.02 -9.27 -14.98
C LEU A 77 7.05 -9.99 -16.33
N ASP A 78 8.00 -10.90 -16.50
CA ASP A 78 8.09 -11.82 -17.63
C ASP A 78 7.69 -13.23 -17.18
N ALA A 79 6.57 -13.73 -17.68
CA ALA A 79 6.06 -15.06 -17.32
C ALA A 79 7.05 -16.20 -17.66
N THR A 80 8.00 -15.98 -18.58
CA THR A 80 9.05 -16.96 -18.89
C THR A 80 10.05 -17.16 -17.75
N ASP A 81 10.07 -16.28 -16.75
CA ASP A 81 10.88 -16.44 -15.53
C ASP A 81 10.20 -17.32 -14.46
N CYS A 82 8.89 -17.56 -14.56
CA CYS A 82 8.19 -18.40 -13.59
C CYS A 82 8.78 -19.82 -13.42
N PRO A 83 9.18 -20.56 -14.48
CA PRO A 83 9.80 -21.87 -14.31
C PRO A 83 11.29 -21.82 -13.94
N LYS A 84 11.93 -20.63 -13.95
CA LYS A 84 13.38 -20.51 -13.67
C LYS A 84 13.68 -20.75 -12.20
N ARG A 85 14.91 -21.22 -11.94
CA ARG A 85 15.41 -21.43 -10.57
C ARG A 85 15.56 -20.08 -9.86
N PRO A 86 15.24 -19.99 -8.56
CA PRO A 86 15.50 -18.78 -7.78
C PRO A 86 16.95 -18.31 -7.94
N GLY A 87 17.15 -17.02 -8.19
CA GLY A 87 18.46 -16.41 -8.46
C GLY A 87 18.88 -16.42 -9.93
N THR A 88 18.10 -17.05 -10.81
CA THR A 88 18.24 -16.93 -12.28
C THR A 88 17.04 -16.23 -12.94
N ASP A 89 16.06 -15.85 -12.12
CA ASP A 89 14.82 -15.19 -12.47
C ASP A 89 14.97 -13.66 -12.41
N LEU A 90 15.08 -13.05 -13.60
CA LEU A 90 15.24 -11.60 -13.83
C LEU A 90 14.20 -10.75 -13.13
N THR A 91 12.96 -11.21 -13.25
CA THR A 91 11.78 -10.36 -13.08
C THR A 91 10.84 -10.83 -11.98
N VAL A 92 11.27 -11.82 -11.22
CA VAL A 92 10.44 -12.43 -10.18
C VAL A 92 10.43 -11.59 -8.91
N LEU A 93 9.23 -11.37 -8.40
CA LEU A 93 8.92 -10.84 -7.09
C LEU A 93 8.31 -11.96 -6.24
N THR A 94 8.96 -12.31 -5.13
CA THR A 94 8.43 -13.21 -4.12
C THR A 94 7.93 -12.40 -2.92
N ILE A 95 6.72 -12.71 -2.46
CA ILE A 95 6.04 -12.01 -1.37
C ILE A 95 5.62 -13.02 -0.31
N ASP A 96 6.06 -12.84 0.93
CA ASP A 96 5.58 -13.62 2.08
C ASP A 96 4.76 -12.75 3.05
N GLY A 97 4.58 -13.17 4.30
CA GLY A 97 3.80 -12.42 5.27
C GLY A 97 4.40 -11.05 5.66
N ALA A 98 5.70 -10.86 5.47
CA ALA A 98 6.41 -9.66 5.90
C ALA A 98 7.49 -9.18 4.92
N ASN A 99 7.83 -9.95 3.87
CA ASN A 99 8.95 -9.65 3.00
C ASN A 99 8.58 -9.61 1.53
N LEU A 100 9.27 -8.75 0.79
CA LEU A 100 9.34 -8.71 -0.66
C LEU A 100 10.78 -9.03 -1.07
N ARG A 101 10.96 -9.91 -2.05
CA ARG A 101 12.28 -10.25 -2.62
C ARG A 101 12.20 -10.19 -4.14
N PHE A 102 13.08 -9.41 -4.76
CA PHE A 102 13.21 -9.36 -6.22
C PHE A 102 14.65 -8.99 -6.59
N HIS A 103 15.20 -9.62 -7.62
CA HIS A 103 16.60 -9.47 -8.00
C HIS A 103 17.54 -9.62 -6.78
N GLU A 104 18.33 -8.58 -6.47
CA GLU A 104 19.22 -8.50 -5.30
C GLU A 104 18.63 -7.70 -4.14
N SER A 105 17.38 -7.24 -4.27
CA SER A 105 16.69 -6.45 -3.24
C SER A 105 15.85 -7.31 -2.29
N HIS A 106 15.91 -6.97 -1.00
CA HIS A 106 15.03 -7.48 0.05
C HIS A 106 14.34 -6.31 0.76
N GLY A 107 13.01 -6.32 0.76
CA GLY A 107 12.17 -5.36 1.47
C GLY A 107 11.46 -6.00 2.65
N GLU A 108 11.58 -5.39 3.82
CA GLU A 108 10.86 -5.78 5.03
C GLU A 108 9.67 -4.84 5.25
N LEU A 109 8.51 -5.40 5.60
CA LEU A 109 7.31 -4.65 5.93
C LEU A 109 7.54 -3.87 7.23
N ALA A 110 7.61 -2.54 7.13
CA ALA A 110 7.80 -1.67 8.27
C ALA A 110 6.47 -1.20 8.87
N ARG A 111 5.51 -0.85 8.02
CA ARG A 111 4.20 -0.34 8.46
C ARG A 111 3.11 -0.58 7.43
N VAL A 112 2.02 -1.22 7.85
CA VAL A 112 0.77 -1.27 7.06
C VAL A 112 0.00 0.03 7.25
N ARG A 113 -0.44 0.65 6.16
CA ARG A 113 -1.25 1.88 6.16
C ARG A 113 -2.72 1.60 5.85
N GLU A 114 -2.94 0.77 4.83
CA GLU A 114 -4.26 0.29 4.40
C GLU A 114 -4.13 -1.19 4.06
N SER A 115 -5.12 -1.99 4.42
CA SER A 115 -5.14 -3.42 4.09
C SER A 115 -6.56 -3.90 3.77
N GLY A 116 -6.66 -4.79 2.80
CA GLY A 116 -7.87 -5.50 2.39
C GLY A 116 -7.50 -6.80 1.69
N ALA A 117 -8.50 -7.65 1.40
CA ALA A 117 -8.26 -9.01 0.91
C ALA A 117 -7.32 -9.10 -0.30
N GLY A 118 -7.47 -8.20 -1.28
CA GLY A 118 -6.62 -8.13 -2.49
C GLY A 118 -5.84 -6.84 -2.65
N ARG A 119 -5.68 -6.04 -1.59
CA ARG A 119 -4.99 -4.74 -1.66
C ARG A 119 -4.22 -4.45 -0.36
N ILE A 120 -3.02 -3.89 -0.48
CA ILE A 120 -2.27 -3.31 0.64
C ILE A 120 -1.56 -2.03 0.21
N VAL A 121 -1.55 -1.03 1.10
CA VAL A 121 -0.63 0.12 1.04
C VAL A 121 0.24 0.03 2.28
N ALA A 122 1.55 -0.01 2.10
CA ALA A 122 2.50 -0.17 3.20
C ALA A 122 3.83 0.54 2.93
N ASP A 123 4.52 0.88 4.02
CA ASP A 123 5.92 1.29 3.98
C ASP A 123 6.81 0.06 4.19
N TYR A 124 7.86 -0.04 3.37
CA TYR A 124 8.86 -1.08 3.40
C TYR A 124 10.24 -0.48 3.59
N ARG A 125 11.09 -1.16 4.34
CA ARG A 125 12.53 -0.88 4.40
C ARG A 125 13.27 -1.86 3.51
N PHE A 126 13.90 -1.35 2.47
CA PHE A 126 14.64 -2.15 1.50
C PHE A 126 16.14 -2.11 1.76
N SER A 127 16.79 -3.20 1.36
CA SER A 127 18.24 -3.31 1.22
C SER A 127 18.57 -3.98 -0.11
N GLY A 128 19.67 -3.59 -0.76
CA GLY A 128 20.14 -4.16 -2.02
C GLY A 128 21.36 -3.39 -2.55
N GLU A 129 22.26 -4.08 -3.26
CA GLU A 129 23.49 -3.48 -3.85
C GLU A 129 24.37 -2.66 -2.88
N GLY A 130 24.23 -2.89 -1.57
CA GLY A 130 24.96 -2.14 -0.53
C GLY A 130 24.26 -0.86 -0.06
N GLU A 131 23.04 -0.58 -0.52
CA GLU A 131 22.22 0.55 -0.11
C GLU A 131 21.00 0.10 0.72
N GLU A 132 20.51 1.01 1.55
CA GLU A 132 19.23 0.88 2.24
C GLU A 132 18.35 2.07 1.90
N TRP A 133 17.06 1.83 1.68
CA TRP A 133 16.09 2.89 1.40
C TRP A 133 14.69 2.52 1.88
N ASP A 134 13.89 3.53 2.21
CA ASP A 134 12.47 3.36 2.50
C ASP A 134 11.62 3.54 1.24
N ARG A 135 10.57 2.75 1.14
CA ARG A 135 9.63 2.84 0.02
C ARG A 135 8.20 2.62 0.50
N ARG A 136 7.33 3.60 0.21
CA ARG A 136 5.89 3.35 0.23
C ARG A 136 5.47 2.66 -1.06
N MET A 137 4.66 1.62 -0.93
CA MET A 137 4.20 0.82 -2.05
C MET A 137 2.74 0.47 -1.90
N ARG A 138 2.01 0.53 -3.02
CA ARG A 138 0.68 -0.04 -3.17
C ARG A 138 0.75 -1.31 -4.01
N LEU A 139 0.17 -2.38 -3.49
CA LEU A 139 0.00 -3.66 -4.16
C LEU A 139 -1.49 -3.94 -4.32
N ASP A 140 -1.95 -4.12 -5.55
CA ASP A 140 -3.34 -4.44 -5.87
C ASP A 140 -3.42 -5.72 -6.71
N LEU A 141 -4.33 -6.62 -6.36
CA LEU A 141 -4.70 -7.75 -7.21
C LEU A 141 -5.69 -7.31 -8.28
N ALA A 142 -5.48 -7.82 -9.49
CA ALA A 142 -6.38 -7.70 -10.62
C ALA A 142 -6.63 -9.07 -11.26
N ASP A 143 -7.56 -9.12 -12.22
CA ASP A 143 -7.81 -10.29 -13.06
C ASP A 143 -8.15 -11.56 -12.26
N GLY A 144 -8.90 -11.38 -11.16
CA GLY A 144 -9.25 -12.44 -10.22
C GLY A 144 -8.04 -13.05 -9.50
N GLY A 145 -7.06 -12.21 -9.15
CA GLY A 145 -5.85 -12.63 -8.43
C GLY A 145 -4.75 -13.21 -9.33
N LYS A 146 -4.89 -13.14 -10.66
CA LYS A 146 -3.88 -13.60 -11.61
C LYS A 146 -2.83 -12.54 -11.93
N THR A 147 -3.12 -11.28 -11.64
CA THR A 147 -2.21 -10.15 -11.86
C THR A 147 -1.98 -9.40 -10.56
N LEU A 148 -0.73 -9.07 -10.27
CA LEU A 148 -0.35 -8.13 -9.21
C LEU A 148 0.10 -6.82 -9.84
N ILE A 149 -0.50 -5.71 -9.41
CA ILE A 149 -0.11 -4.36 -9.81
C ILE A 149 0.64 -3.72 -8.66
N ARG A 150 1.93 -3.45 -8.85
CA ARG A 150 2.78 -2.71 -7.91
C ARG A 150 2.89 -1.26 -8.35
N ARG A 151 2.71 -0.33 -7.40
CA ARG A 151 3.02 1.08 -7.59
C ARG A 151 3.90 1.55 -6.44
N ASP A 152 5.02 2.15 -6.80
CA ASP A 152 5.97 2.72 -5.87
C ASP A 152 5.66 4.20 -5.71
N GLU A 153 5.75 4.71 -4.48
CA GLU A 153 5.46 6.10 -4.14
C GLU A 153 6.67 6.73 -3.45
N GLY A 154 6.77 8.07 -3.52
CA GLY A 154 7.87 8.84 -2.94
C GLY A 154 9.03 9.09 -3.90
N GLU A 155 10.08 9.72 -3.39
CA GLU A 155 11.27 10.07 -4.16
C GLU A 155 11.95 8.81 -4.75
N GLY A 156 12.48 8.94 -5.97
CA GLY A 156 13.09 7.82 -6.70
C GLY A 156 12.14 6.66 -7.04
N ALA A 157 10.81 6.85 -6.92
CA ALA A 157 9.85 5.82 -7.32
C ALA A 157 9.90 5.56 -8.81
N ALA A 158 9.65 4.32 -9.22
CA ALA A 158 9.41 4.00 -10.62
C ALA A 158 8.24 4.85 -11.16
N ALA A 159 8.41 5.39 -12.38
CA ALA A 159 7.47 6.36 -12.96
C ALA A 159 6.06 5.82 -13.27
N GLY A 160 5.83 4.50 -13.15
CA GLY A 160 4.55 3.88 -13.48
C GLY A 160 4.30 2.54 -12.80
N PRO A 161 3.07 2.00 -12.95
CA PRO A 161 2.72 0.71 -12.38
C PRO A 161 3.48 -0.42 -13.05
N MET A 162 3.99 -1.35 -12.24
CA MET A 162 4.54 -2.62 -12.70
C MET A 162 3.46 -3.70 -12.60
N ARG A 163 3.26 -4.46 -13.67
CA ARG A 163 2.27 -5.54 -13.74
C ARG A 163 2.97 -6.89 -13.76
N TYR A 164 2.70 -7.72 -12.77
CA TYR A 164 3.26 -9.05 -12.64
C TYR A 164 2.17 -10.10 -12.87
N THR A 165 2.53 -11.20 -13.51
CA THR A 165 1.70 -12.40 -13.63
C THR A 165 1.98 -13.34 -12.46
N ARG A 166 0.95 -13.97 -11.91
CA ARG A 166 1.12 -15.02 -10.90
C ARG A 166 1.85 -16.22 -11.50
N CYS A 167 2.91 -16.68 -10.85
CA CYS A 167 3.52 -17.94 -11.20
C CYS A 167 2.66 -19.10 -10.68
N VAL A 168 2.45 -20.11 -11.53
CA VAL A 168 1.68 -21.34 -11.24
C VAL A 168 2.58 -22.48 -10.82
#